data_AF-A0A1B5LAI6-F1
#
_entry.id   AF-A0A1B5LAI6-F1
#
_cell.length_a   1.000
_cell.length_b   1.000
_cell.length_c   1.000
_cell.angle_alpha   90.00
_cell.angle_beta   90.00
_cell.angle_gamma   90.00
#
_symmetry.space_group_name_H-M   'P 1'
#
loop_
_entity.id
_entity.type
_entity.pdbx_description
1 polymer ?
#
loop_
_entity_poly.entity_id
_entity_poly.type
_entity_poly.pdbx_seq_one_letter_code
_entity_poly.pdbx_strand_id
1 'polypeptide(L)'
;MSDNMTFGDDPRKEDRLSKAQQEYERLRERRKEKELERMKIPFLDEEVMNPLKPLDCSMGAFRRPQLRKCPFGLADISEFRRVQPGQDHDGGLDGINWKIRVGSNDVFYVMKVFWDPAPPWPHYFAAQRECQNVALLQMMEAAVSDDVQRGDQNGPVLLHPEPRSLQEAKTNLRAFSNEGRQHCKGMDQDGLRLMDKIPRMRKCYGWLRFTGRELRHYLPRRLEPPPIRVEKIVRRLDDDASYVAVVYEFVDEGDNDYSTVKSVLEFLWHAGFSHADVTLPANWKNGVLIDLSDIVMPGAIGWSKRRYGIIDPNIIFQN
;
A
#
# COMPACT_ATOMS: atom_id res chain seq x y z
N MET A 1 10.64 31.73 62.12
CA MET A 1 11.38 30.47 61.91
C MET A 1 10.45 29.58 61.11
N SER A 2 10.72 29.43 59.82
CA SER A 2 9.86 28.73 58.86
C SER A 2 10.47 27.37 58.55
N ASP A 3 9.76 26.31 58.94
CA ASP A 3 10.09 24.92 58.69
C ASP A 3 9.93 24.56 57.21
N ASN A 4 11.01 24.09 56.59
CA ASN A 4 10.98 23.37 55.33
C ASN A 4 10.97 21.86 55.64
N MET A 5 9.80 21.23 55.57
CA MET A 5 9.68 19.77 55.53
C MET A 5 10.00 19.26 54.13
N THR A 6 11.12 18.56 53.99
CA THR A 6 11.44 17.72 52.83
C THR A 6 10.60 16.44 52.88
N PHE A 7 9.71 16.27 51.90
CA PHE A 7 9.02 15.00 51.66
C PHE A 7 10.05 13.93 51.25
N GLY A 8 10.15 12.86 52.05
CA GLY A 8 10.94 11.68 51.71
C GLY A 8 10.23 10.82 50.64
N ASP A 9 11.00 10.30 49.68
CA ASP A 9 10.51 9.42 48.63
C ASP A 9 10.02 8.07 49.19
N ASP A 10 8.79 7.67 48.81
CA ASP A 10 8.16 6.40 49.25
C ASP A 10 8.71 5.21 48.44
N PRO A 11 9.46 4.28 49.03
CA PRO A 11 10.06 3.14 48.32
C PRO A 11 9.02 2.19 47.69
N ARG A 12 7.75 2.21 48.16
CA ARG A 12 6.66 1.46 47.53
C ARG A 12 6.19 2.09 46.22
N LYS A 13 6.42 3.39 46.04
CA LYS A 13 6.13 4.11 44.79
C LYS A 13 7.20 3.79 43.73
N GLU A 14 8.46 3.70 44.13
CA GLU A 14 9.57 3.30 43.25
C GLU A 14 9.43 1.85 42.75
N ASP A 15 9.09 0.90 43.63
CA ASP A 15 8.86 -0.52 43.24
C ASP A 15 7.67 -0.66 42.26
N ARG A 16 6.59 0.11 42.46
CA ARG A 16 5.45 0.15 41.53
C ARG A 16 5.81 0.76 40.18
N LEU A 17 6.59 1.83 40.16
CA LEU A 17 7.07 2.46 38.93
C LEU A 17 8.00 1.53 38.16
N SER A 18 8.91 0.83 38.86
CA SER A 18 9.80 -0.18 38.27
C SER A 18 9.03 -1.35 37.66
N LYS A 19 8.02 -1.89 38.36
CA LYS A 19 7.14 -2.95 37.83
C LYS A 19 6.35 -2.50 36.61
N ALA A 20 5.79 -1.28 36.63
CA ALA A 20 5.06 -0.73 35.50
C ALA A 20 5.97 -0.49 34.28
N GLN A 21 7.22 -0.06 34.49
CA GLN A 21 8.22 0.07 33.43
C GLN A 21 8.58 -1.29 32.81
N GLN A 22 8.83 -2.30 33.65
CA GLN A 22 9.11 -3.67 33.18
C GLN A 22 7.93 -4.27 32.40
N GLU A 23 6.70 -4.03 32.85
CA GLU A 23 5.50 -4.47 32.14
C GLU A 23 5.35 -3.75 30.79
N TYR A 24 5.57 -2.43 30.76
CA TYR A 24 5.56 -1.64 29.53
C TYR A 24 6.60 -2.13 28.52
N GLU A 25 7.83 -2.41 28.96
CA GLU A 25 8.90 -2.95 28.11
C GLU A 25 8.54 -4.34 27.55
N ARG A 26 8.00 -5.23 28.39
CA ARG A 26 7.53 -6.56 27.95
C ARG A 26 6.41 -6.45 26.92
N LEU A 27 5.45 -5.56 27.13
CA LEU A 27 4.37 -5.32 26.16
C LEU A 27 4.92 -4.73 24.86
N ARG A 28 5.90 -3.83 24.94
CA ARG A 28 6.57 -3.22 23.79
C ARG A 28 7.34 -4.26 22.96
N GLU A 29 8.14 -5.13 23.58
CA GLU A 29 8.87 -6.18 22.86
C GLU A 29 7.92 -7.23 22.27
N ARG A 30 6.87 -7.66 22.99
CA ARG A 30 5.85 -8.55 22.42
C ARG A 30 5.15 -7.94 21.21
N ARG A 31 4.85 -6.63 21.25
CA ARG A 31 4.27 -5.90 20.12
C ARG A 31 5.25 -5.84 18.96
N LYS A 32 6.52 -5.55 19.22
CA LYS A 32 7.60 -5.53 18.22
C LYS A 32 7.74 -6.87 17.51
N GLU A 33 7.87 -7.97 18.26
CA GLU A 33 7.94 -9.32 17.69
C GLU A 33 6.74 -9.62 16.80
N LYS A 34 5.53 -9.37 17.30
CA LYS A 34 4.30 -9.62 16.55
C LYS A 34 4.23 -8.84 15.24
N GLU A 35 4.62 -7.57 15.23
CA GLU A 35 4.57 -6.74 14.03
C GLU A 35 5.70 -7.10 13.05
N LEU A 36 6.90 -7.44 13.54
CA LEU A 36 7.99 -7.96 12.70
C LEU A 36 7.60 -9.29 12.04
N GLU A 37 6.95 -10.21 12.76
CA GLU A 37 6.44 -11.46 12.17
C GLU A 37 5.40 -11.20 11.07
N ARG A 38 4.56 -10.18 11.24
CA ARG A 38 3.61 -9.78 10.19
C ARG A 38 4.31 -9.22 8.95
N MET A 39 5.41 -8.49 9.13
CA MET A 39 6.21 -7.95 8.02
C MET A 39 7.05 -9.03 7.30
N LYS A 40 7.16 -10.23 7.86
CA LYS A 40 7.78 -11.40 7.20
C LYS A 40 6.80 -12.18 6.31
N ILE A 41 5.51 -11.88 6.35
CA ILE A 41 4.51 -12.55 5.50
C ILE A 41 4.88 -12.31 4.02
N PRO A 42 4.99 -13.37 3.20
CA PRO A 42 5.28 -13.24 1.77
C PRO A 42 4.27 -12.32 1.06
N PHE A 43 4.79 -11.45 0.20
CA PHE A 43 4.01 -10.46 -0.56
C PHE A 43 4.45 -10.35 -2.03
N LEU A 44 5.43 -11.15 -2.43
CA LEU A 44 5.97 -11.21 -3.79
C LEU A 44 5.74 -12.63 -4.33
N ASP A 45 5.12 -12.70 -5.50
CA ASP A 45 4.92 -13.92 -6.28
C ASP A 45 5.93 -13.94 -7.43
N GLU A 46 6.69 -15.03 -7.55
CA GLU A 46 7.70 -15.22 -8.61
C GLU A 46 7.06 -15.48 -9.98
N GLU A 47 5.75 -15.74 -10.04
CA GLU A 47 5.01 -15.80 -11.29
C GLU A 47 5.08 -14.46 -12.03
N VAL A 48 5.44 -14.52 -13.32
CA VAL A 48 5.53 -13.32 -14.17
C VAL A 48 4.13 -12.77 -14.47
N MET A 49 3.99 -11.45 -14.33
CA MET A 49 2.80 -10.70 -14.68
C MET A 49 2.45 -10.92 -16.15
N ASN A 50 1.30 -11.56 -16.39
CA ASN A 50 0.80 -11.84 -17.73
C ASN A 50 -0.70 -11.50 -17.79
N PRO A 51 -1.12 -10.56 -18.65
CA PRO A 51 -2.53 -10.17 -18.74
C PRO A 51 -3.45 -11.30 -19.23
N LEU A 52 -2.90 -12.32 -19.89
CA LEU A 52 -3.66 -13.48 -20.36
C LEU A 52 -3.85 -14.54 -19.26
N LYS A 53 -3.11 -14.45 -18.15
CA LYS A 53 -3.19 -15.42 -17.07
C LYS A 53 -4.12 -14.90 -15.97
N PRO A 54 -5.28 -15.55 -15.73
CA PRO A 54 -6.23 -15.13 -14.71
C PRO A 54 -5.57 -15.00 -13.33
N LEU A 55 -6.04 -14.04 -12.55
CA LEU A 55 -5.63 -13.90 -11.15
C LEU A 55 -6.37 -14.92 -10.28
N ASP A 56 -5.68 -15.48 -9.28
CA ASP A 56 -6.33 -16.29 -8.27
C ASP A 56 -7.18 -15.37 -7.37
N CYS A 57 -8.49 -15.45 -7.52
CA CYS A 57 -9.45 -14.71 -6.69
C CYS A 57 -9.96 -15.54 -5.49
N SER A 58 -9.27 -16.61 -5.08
CA SER A 58 -9.62 -17.37 -3.89
C SER A 58 -9.54 -16.52 -2.62
N MET A 59 -10.31 -16.89 -1.60
CA MET A 59 -10.25 -16.26 -0.28
C MET A 59 -8.86 -16.40 0.35
N GLY A 60 -8.12 -17.47 0.01
CA GLY A 60 -6.72 -17.65 0.39
C GLY A 60 -5.82 -16.54 -0.17
N ALA A 61 -5.94 -16.26 -1.47
CA ALA A 61 -5.20 -15.20 -2.15
C ALA A 61 -5.56 -13.81 -1.59
N PHE A 62 -6.83 -13.52 -1.34
CA PHE A 62 -7.24 -12.26 -0.70
C PHE A 62 -6.70 -12.08 0.73
N ARG A 63 -6.48 -13.17 1.48
CA ARG A 63 -5.89 -13.10 2.84
C ARG A 63 -4.38 -12.89 2.81
N ARG A 64 -3.71 -13.32 1.75
CA ARG A 64 -2.25 -13.23 1.57
C ARG A 64 -1.94 -12.78 0.14
N PRO A 65 -2.31 -11.54 -0.22
CA PRO A 65 -2.09 -11.03 -1.56
C PRO A 65 -0.59 -10.96 -1.85
N GLN A 66 -0.20 -11.44 -3.03
CA GLN A 66 1.17 -11.42 -3.50
C GLN A 66 1.19 -10.80 -4.89
N LEU A 67 2.09 -9.85 -5.10
CA LEU A 67 2.24 -9.19 -6.38
C LEU A 67 3.06 -10.07 -7.32
N ARG A 68 2.61 -10.28 -8.56
CA ARG A 68 3.36 -10.97 -9.61
C ARG A 68 4.59 -10.18 -10.07
N LYS A 69 5.60 -10.91 -10.53
CA LYS A 69 6.90 -10.39 -10.99
C LYS A 69 6.77 -9.59 -12.28
N CYS A 70 7.56 -8.52 -12.42
CA CYS A 70 7.59 -7.72 -13.63
C CYS A 70 8.10 -8.54 -14.84
N PRO A 71 7.54 -8.37 -16.05
CA PRO A 71 7.93 -9.14 -17.23
C PRO A 71 9.26 -8.71 -17.86
N PHE A 72 9.88 -7.65 -17.34
CA PHE A 72 11.20 -7.17 -17.75
C PHE A 72 12.04 -6.87 -16.51
N GLY A 73 13.36 -6.73 -16.68
CA GLY A 73 14.32 -6.40 -15.62
C GLY A 73 15.02 -5.06 -15.83
N LEU A 74 16.00 -4.75 -14.98
CA LEU A 74 16.80 -3.52 -15.10
C LEU A 74 17.55 -3.44 -16.44
N ALA A 75 18.01 -4.57 -16.97
CA ALA A 75 18.74 -4.63 -18.23
C ALA A 75 17.89 -4.24 -19.46
N ASP A 76 16.56 -4.33 -19.34
CA ASP A 76 15.64 -3.96 -20.41
C ASP A 76 15.29 -2.46 -20.39
N ILE A 77 15.69 -1.73 -19.34
CA ILE A 77 15.43 -0.28 -19.21
C ILE A 77 16.41 0.47 -20.09
N SER A 78 15.90 1.10 -21.14
CA SER A 78 16.69 1.89 -22.10
C SER A 78 16.93 3.32 -21.65
N GLU A 79 16.10 3.85 -20.74
CA GLU A 79 16.22 5.22 -20.28
C GLU A 79 15.64 5.43 -18.87
N PHE A 80 16.34 6.26 -18.10
CA PHE A 80 15.88 6.82 -16.83
C PHE A 80 15.71 8.34 -16.93
N ARG A 81 14.65 8.87 -16.34
CA ARG A 81 14.36 10.29 -16.19
C ARG A 81 13.84 10.60 -14.78
N ARG A 82 13.96 11.86 -14.38
CA ARG A 82 13.18 12.40 -13.26
C ARG A 82 11.70 12.37 -13.68
N VAL A 83 10.82 12.02 -12.75
CA VAL A 83 9.37 12.07 -12.99
C VAL A 83 8.93 13.53 -13.18
N GLN A 84 9.36 14.42 -12.29
CA GLN A 84 9.16 15.86 -12.41
C GLN A 84 10.50 16.58 -12.70
N PRO A 85 10.63 17.28 -13.84
CA PRO A 85 11.80 18.10 -14.12
C PRO A 85 11.99 19.22 -13.07
N GLY A 86 13.23 19.48 -12.66
CA GLY A 86 13.56 20.55 -11.72
C GLY A 86 13.45 20.21 -10.24
N GLN A 87 12.98 19.03 -9.87
CA GLN A 87 13.01 18.51 -8.49
C GLN A 87 14.27 17.66 -8.25
N ASP A 88 14.89 17.81 -7.08
CA ASP A 88 16.11 17.09 -6.68
C ASP A 88 15.90 15.58 -6.51
N HIS A 89 14.68 15.15 -6.25
CA HIS A 89 14.22 13.77 -6.29
C HIS A 89 12.70 13.72 -6.45
N ASP A 90 12.15 12.64 -7.03
CA ASP A 90 10.72 12.35 -6.94
C ASP A 90 10.52 11.15 -6.01
N GLY A 91 10.46 11.42 -4.70
CA GLY A 91 10.44 10.38 -3.67
C GLY A 91 10.00 10.94 -2.33
N GLY A 92 9.53 10.06 -1.45
CA GLY A 92 9.00 10.40 -0.14
C GLY A 92 9.51 9.47 0.95
N LEU A 93 8.72 9.34 2.02
CA LEU A 93 9.02 8.48 3.16
C LEU A 93 9.30 7.02 2.74
N ASP A 94 8.55 6.51 1.77
CA ASP A 94 8.51 5.07 1.44
C ASP A 94 9.51 4.65 0.38
N GLY A 95 9.82 5.54 -0.56
CA GLY A 95 10.66 5.21 -1.69
C GLY A 95 10.97 6.40 -2.58
N ILE A 96 11.67 6.11 -3.67
CA ILE A 96 11.98 7.04 -4.75
C ILE A 96 11.51 6.49 -6.09
N ASN A 97 11.07 7.39 -6.96
CA ASN A 97 10.52 7.12 -8.26
C ASN A 97 11.43 7.61 -9.37
N TRP A 98 11.53 6.81 -10.43
CA TRP A 98 12.07 7.24 -11.72
C TRP A 98 11.04 7.00 -12.82
N LYS A 99 10.98 7.94 -13.77
CA LYS A 99 10.31 7.71 -15.04
C LYS A 99 11.25 6.87 -15.91
N ILE A 100 10.79 5.72 -16.39
CA ILE A 100 11.61 4.77 -17.14
C ILE A 100 11.00 4.44 -18.50
N ARG A 101 11.85 4.09 -19.47
CA ARG A 101 11.45 3.54 -20.77
C ARG A 101 12.08 2.17 -20.95
N VAL A 102 11.36 1.24 -21.58
CA VAL A 102 11.77 -0.17 -21.68
C VAL A 102 11.95 -0.55 -23.15
N GLY A 103 13.14 -1.00 -23.51
CA GLY A 103 13.49 -1.29 -24.91
C GLY A 103 13.30 -0.07 -25.81
N SER A 104 12.75 -0.28 -27.00
CA SER A 104 12.51 0.78 -28.00
C SER A 104 11.06 1.27 -28.03
N ASN A 105 10.24 0.96 -27.02
CA ASN A 105 8.88 1.46 -26.98
C ASN A 105 8.85 2.95 -26.64
N ASP A 106 7.85 3.69 -27.12
CA ASP A 106 7.67 5.11 -26.79
C ASP A 106 6.80 5.32 -25.52
N VAL A 107 6.61 4.25 -24.74
CA VAL A 107 5.80 4.27 -23.53
C VAL A 107 6.70 4.47 -22.31
N PHE A 108 6.34 5.44 -21.48
CA PHE A 108 6.98 5.62 -20.19
C PHE A 108 6.22 4.90 -19.08
N TYR A 109 7.00 4.38 -18.13
CA TYR A 109 6.54 3.80 -16.88
C TYR A 109 7.11 4.60 -15.72
N VAL A 110 6.67 4.28 -14.51
CA VAL A 110 7.32 4.74 -13.28
C VAL A 110 7.80 3.52 -12.51
N MET A 111 9.07 3.53 -12.11
CA MET A 111 9.63 2.56 -11.19
C MET A 111 9.79 3.20 -9.82
N LYS A 112 9.03 2.72 -8.83
CA LYS A 112 9.14 3.09 -7.42
C LYS A 112 10.05 2.09 -6.72
N VAL A 113 11.17 2.54 -6.18
CA VAL A 113 12.10 1.73 -5.37
C VAL A 113 11.91 2.08 -3.90
N PHE A 114 11.67 1.07 -3.08
CA PHE A 114 11.45 1.26 -1.65
C PHE A 114 12.78 1.37 -0.91
N TRP A 115 12.86 2.27 0.06
CA TRP A 115 14.10 2.55 0.79
C TRP A 115 14.53 1.43 1.73
N ASP A 116 13.58 0.72 2.32
CA ASP A 116 13.85 -0.25 3.37
C ASP A 116 13.97 -1.65 2.72
N PRO A 117 15.16 -2.29 2.72
CA PRO A 117 15.35 -3.62 2.13
C PRO A 117 14.83 -4.75 3.03
N ALA A 118 14.47 -4.42 4.29
CA ALA A 118 13.97 -5.33 5.30
C ALA A 118 12.94 -4.61 6.19
N PRO A 119 12.08 -5.34 6.93
CA PRO A 119 11.08 -4.77 7.82
C PRO A 119 11.63 -3.68 8.78
N PRO A 120 11.18 -2.42 8.67
CA PRO A 120 11.63 -1.35 9.55
C PRO A 120 10.77 -1.30 10.82
N TRP A 121 11.34 -1.56 12.01
CA TRP A 121 10.64 -1.28 13.28
C TRP A 121 11.02 0.11 13.80
N PRO A 122 10.07 0.95 14.28
CA PRO A 122 8.66 0.67 14.57
C PRO A 122 7.66 1.04 13.46
N HIS A 123 8.13 1.22 12.22
CA HIS A 123 7.29 1.65 11.10
C HIS A 123 6.66 0.47 10.37
N TYR A 124 5.81 0.71 9.38
CA TYR A 124 5.31 -0.36 8.51
C TYR A 124 6.34 -0.66 7.42
N PHE A 125 6.32 -1.88 6.86
CA PHE A 125 7.14 -2.20 5.71
C PHE A 125 6.48 -1.72 4.41
N ALA A 126 6.95 -0.61 3.86
CA ALA A 126 6.33 0.06 2.71
C ALA A 126 6.22 -0.83 1.47
N ALA A 127 7.29 -1.56 1.12
CA ALA A 127 7.27 -2.47 -0.02
C ALA A 127 6.18 -3.56 0.14
N GLN A 128 6.04 -4.12 1.34
CA GLN A 128 4.99 -5.10 1.63
C GLN A 128 3.60 -4.48 1.47
N ARG A 129 3.35 -3.32 2.08
CA ARG A 129 2.05 -2.65 2.00
C ARG A 129 1.67 -2.35 0.55
N GLU A 130 2.56 -1.72 -0.22
CA GLU A 130 2.28 -1.34 -1.60
C GLU A 130 1.95 -2.58 -2.46
N CYS A 131 2.79 -3.62 -2.38
CA CYS A 131 2.62 -4.84 -3.15
C CYS A 131 1.31 -5.57 -2.81
N GLN A 132 0.95 -5.62 -1.52
CA GLN A 132 -0.30 -6.25 -1.09
C GLN A 132 -1.52 -5.46 -1.52
N ASN A 133 -1.50 -4.13 -1.39
CA ASN A 133 -2.60 -3.27 -1.81
C ASN A 133 -2.82 -3.36 -3.32
N VAL A 134 -1.75 -3.28 -4.13
CA VAL A 134 -1.89 -3.36 -5.59
C VAL A 134 -2.33 -4.74 -6.06
N ALA A 135 -1.83 -5.82 -5.45
CA ALA A 135 -2.30 -7.17 -5.76
C ALA A 135 -3.78 -7.35 -5.43
N LEU A 136 -4.26 -6.80 -4.30
CA LEU A 136 -5.69 -6.82 -3.96
C LEU A 136 -6.52 -6.05 -4.97
N LEU A 137 -6.10 -4.86 -5.37
CA LEU A 137 -6.82 -4.05 -6.35
C LEU A 137 -6.93 -4.76 -7.71
N GLN A 138 -5.84 -5.41 -8.16
CA GLN A 138 -5.87 -6.23 -9.37
C GLN A 138 -6.82 -7.43 -9.25
N MET A 139 -6.84 -8.11 -8.09
CA MET A 139 -7.78 -9.20 -7.84
C MET A 139 -9.23 -8.72 -7.75
N MET A 140 -9.49 -7.54 -7.19
CA MET A 140 -10.83 -6.94 -7.17
C MET A 140 -11.32 -6.58 -8.57
N GLU A 141 -10.45 -5.99 -9.40
CA GLU A 141 -10.74 -5.69 -10.80
C GLU A 141 -11.04 -6.96 -11.59
N ALA A 142 -10.24 -8.02 -11.42
CA ALA A 142 -10.49 -9.32 -12.04
C ALA A 142 -11.79 -9.97 -11.53
N ALA A 143 -12.07 -9.89 -10.22
CA ALA A 143 -13.29 -10.42 -9.61
C ALA A 143 -14.57 -9.81 -10.19
N VAL A 144 -14.58 -8.49 -10.39
CA VAL A 144 -15.70 -7.75 -10.98
C VAL A 144 -15.78 -8.00 -12.50
N SER A 145 -14.64 -8.10 -13.19
CA SER A 145 -14.61 -8.35 -14.64
C SER A 145 -14.98 -9.78 -15.03
N ASP A 146 -14.68 -10.77 -14.18
CA ASP A 146 -15.00 -12.18 -14.40
C ASP A 146 -16.52 -12.41 -14.49
N ASP A 147 -17.31 -11.61 -13.75
CA ASP A 147 -18.78 -11.64 -13.80
C ASP A 147 -19.31 -11.34 -15.20
N VAL A 148 -18.73 -10.32 -15.84
CA VAL A 148 -19.10 -9.85 -17.18
C VAL A 148 -18.70 -10.85 -18.28
N GLN A 149 -17.63 -11.61 -18.11
CA GLN A 149 -17.04 -12.44 -19.18
C GLN A 149 -17.34 -13.94 -19.08
N ARG A 150 -17.57 -14.49 -17.88
CA ARG A 150 -17.68 -15.96 -17.67
C ARG A 150 -19.08 -16.44 -17.34
N GLY A 151 -20.09 -15.58 -17.46
CA GLY A 151 -21.50 -15.93 -17.25
C GLY A 151 -21.82 -16.28 -15.79
N ASP A 152 -21.36 -15.44 -14.85
CA ASP A 152 -21.73 -15.53 -13.43
C ASP A 152 -21.40 -16.88 -12.75
N GLN A 153 -20.24 -17.49 -13.06
CA GLN A 153 -19.84 -18.74 -12.39
C GLN A 153 -19.61 -18.58 -10.89
N ASN A 154 -19.24 -17.38 -10.43
CA ASN A 154 -18.92 -17.14 -9.04
C ASN A 154 -19.95 -16.29 -8.29
N GLY A 155 -20.86 -15.56 -8.92
CA GLY A 155 -21.80 -14.68 -8.23
C GLY A 155 -21.39 -13.21 -8.37
N PRO A 156 -22.33 -12.28 -8.10
CA PRO A 156 -22.03 -10.85 -8.05
C PRO A 156 -21.16 -10.50 -6.83
N VAL A 157 -20.46 -9.38 -6.90
CA VAL A 157 -19.84 -8.75 -5.71
C VAL A 157 -20.89 -7.91 -5.01
N LEU A 158 -21.40 -8.39 -3.87
CA LEU A 158 -22.34 -7.66 -3.01
C LEU A 158 -21.65 -7.18 -1.73
N LEU A 159 -21.71 -5.89 -1.48
CA LEU A 159 -21.02 -5.23 -0.37
C LEU A 159 -22.02 -4.70 0.66
N HIS A 160 -21.62 -4.63 1.93
CA HIS A 160 -22.33 -3.80 2.90
C HIS A 160 -22.27 -2.34 2.45
N PRO A 161 -23.42 -1.62 2.40
CA PRO A 161 -23.48 -0.27 1.87
C PRO A 161 -22.89 0.79 2.81
N GLU A 162 -22.87 0.54 4.12
CA GLU A 162 -22.31 1.47 5.10
C GLU A 162 -21.40 0.73 6.11
N PRO A 163 -20.24 0.22 5.68
CA PRO A 163 -19.36 -0.51 6.57
C PRO A 163 -18.67 0.47 7.54
N ARG A 164 -18.74 0.19 8.85
CA ARG A 164 -18.23 1.08 9.93
C ARG A 164 -17.26 0.39 10.88
N SER A 165 -17.13 -0.93 10.80
CA SER A 165 -16.30 -1.75 11.68
C SER A 165 -15.21 -2.51 10.90
N LEU A 166 -14.17 -2.93 11.62
CA LEU A 166 -13.14 -3.81 11.04
C LEU A 166 -13.75 -5.12 10.53
N GLN A 167 -14.80 -5.62 11.19
CA GLN A 167 -15.44 -6.86 10.80
C GLN A 167 -16.20 -6.68 9.48
N GLU A 168 -16.97 -5.61 9.32
CA GLU A 168 -17.65 -5.27 8.07
C GLU A 168 -16.66 -4.97 6.94
N ALA A 169 -15.57 -4.25 7.22
CA ALA A 169 -14.50 -4.00 6.25
C ALA A 169 -13.88 -5.32 5.75
N LYS A 170 -13.66 -6.28 6.65
CA LYS A 170 -13.20 -7.64 6.28
C LYS A 170 -14.26 -8.42 5.51
N THR A 171 -15.54 -8.27 5.83
CA THR A 171 -16.63 -8.92 5.10
C THR A 171 -16.69 -8.37 3.67
N ASN A 172 -16.64 -7.06 3.48
CA ASN A 172 -16.63 -6.45 2.15
C ASN A 172 -15.39 -6.87 1.34
N LEU A 173 -14.20 -6.88 1.95
CA LEU A 173 -12.99 -7.39 1.28
C LEU A 173 -13.18 -8.84 0.81
N ARG A 174 -13.80 -9.69 1.64
CA ARG A 174 -14.07 -11.10 1.30
C ARG A 174 -15.11 -11.27 0.20
N ALA A 175 -16.05 -10.34 0.06
CA ALA A 175 -17.07 -10.40 -0.99
C ALA A 175 -16.48 -10.40 -2.41
N PHE A 176 -15.25 -9.90 -2.58
CA PHE A 176 -14.53 -9.99 -3.86
C PHE A 176 -13.92 -11.37 -4.13
N SER A 177 -13.78 -12.24 -3.13
CA SER A 177 -13.24 -13.60 -3.36
C SER A 177 -14.26 -14.51 -4.03
N ASN A 178 -13.80 -15.56 -4.71
CA ASN A 178 -14.67 -16.56 -5.34
C ASN A 178 -15.66 -17.14 -4.32
N GLU A 179 -15.20 -17.51 -3.14
CA GLU A 179 -16.03 -18.06 -2.07
C GLU A 179 -17.04 -17.03 -1.53
N GLY A 180 -16.63 -15.76 -1.45
CA GLY A 180 -17.52 -14.67 -1.04
C GLY A 180 -18.64 -14.42 -2.06
N ARG A 181 -18.29 -14.33 -3.34
CA ARG A 181 -19.27 -14.20 -4.42
C ARG A 181 -20.21 -15.41 -4.48
N GLN A 182 -19.67 -16.62 -4.31
CA GLN A 182 -20.46 -17.87 -4.38
C GLN A 182 -21.47 -17.95 -3.24
N HIS A 183 -21.10 -17.44 -2.06
CA HIS A 183 -22.02 -17.35 -0.93
C HIS A 183 -23.18 -16.39 -1.19
N CYS A 184 -22.96 -15.34 -1.97
CA CYS A 184 -23.97 -14.35 -2.33
C CYS A 184 -24.87 -14.76 -3.49
N LYS A 185 -24.63 -15.91 -4.14
CA LYS A 185 -25.47 -16.39 -5.24
C LYS A 185 -26.91 -16.62 -4.81
N GLY A 186 -27.84 -15.99 -5.53
CA GLY A 186 -29.27 -16.11 -5.25
C GLY A 186 -29.72 -15.44 -3.96
N MET A 187 -28.84 -14.68 -3.28
CA MET A 187 -29.27 -13.80 -2.19
C MET A 187 -30.05 -12.63 -2.76
N ASP A 188 -31.05 -12.18 -2.01
CA ASP A 188 -31.74 -10.93 -2.28
C ASP A 188 -30.73 -9.76 -2.21
N GLN A 189 -30.81 -8.85 -3.17
CA GLN A 189 -29.96 -7.66 -3.22
C GLN A 189 -30.46 -6.57 -2.26
N ASP A 190 -31.63 -6.74 -1.67
CA ASP A 190 -32.23 -5.80 -0.73
C ASP A 190 -31.27 -5.45 0.43
N GLY A 191 -30.84 -4.19 0.46
CA GLY A 191 -29.95 -3.65 1.49
C GLY A 191 -28.46 -3.91 1.27
N LEU A 192 -28.06 -4.51 0.15
CA LEU A 192 -26.65 -4.68 -0.25
C LEU A 192 -26.32 -3.78 -1.46
N ARG A 193 -25.04 -3.43 -1.59
CA ARG A 193 -24.53 -2.65 -2.72
C ARG A 193 -23.87 -3.58 -3.74
N LEU A 194 -24.43 -3.63 -4.95
CA LEU A 194 -23.78 -4.26 -6.09
C LEU A 194 -22.53 -3.47 -6.49
N MET A 195 -21.42 -4.18 -6.71
CA MET A 195 -20.20 -3.64 -7.28
C MET A 195 -19.97 -4.25 -8.67
N ASP A 196 -20.41 -3.53 -9.70
CA ASP A 196 -20.35 -3.92 -11.11
C ASP A 196 -19.20 -3.24 -11.88
N LYS A 197 -18.54 -2.25 -11.26
CA LYS A 197 -17.44 -1.50 -11.85
C LYS A 197 -16.43 -1.04 -10.80
N ILE A 198 -15.15 -1.23 -11.11
CA ILE A 198 -14.04 -0.64 -10.35
C ILE A 198 -13.65 0.71 -10.99
N PRO A 199 -13.45 1.79 -10.22
CA PRO A 199 -12.92 3.04 -10.76
C PRO A 199 -11.49 2.83 -11.29
N ARG A 200 -10.99 3.76 -12.12
CA ARG A 200 -9.65 3.63 -12.68
C ARG A 200 -8.59 3.62 -11.57
N MET A 201 -7.98 2.47 -11.36
CA MET A 201 -6.79 2.32 -10.50
C MET A 201 -5.53 2.39 -11.36
N ARG A 202 -4.41 2.78 -10.74
CA ARG A 202 -3.12 2.84 -11.40
C ARG A 202 -2.69 1.44 -11.86
N LYS A 203 -2.45 1.28 -13.16
CA LYS A 203 -1.98 0.01 -13.72
C LYS A 203 -0.58 -0.33 -13.20
N CYS A 204 -0.44 -1.56 -12.71
CA CYS A 204 0.81 -2.13 -12.20
C CYS A 204 1.32 -3.22 -13.14
N TYR A 205 2.62 -3.21 -13.38
CA TYR A 205 3.34 -4.14 -14.25
C TYR A 205 4.15 -5.16 -13.45
N GLY A 206 4.07 -5.15 -12.13
CA GLY A 206 4.71 -6.12 -11.24
C GLY A 206 5.94 -5.59 -10.52
N TRP A 207 6.57 -6.46 -9.74
CA TRP A 207 7.73 -6.12 -8.92
C TRP A 207 9.07 -6.51 -9.56
N LEU A 208 10.12 -5.79 -9.16
CA LEU A 208 11.53 -6.06 -9.46
C LEU A 208 12.31 -6.23 -8.15
N ARG A 209 13.38 -7.01 -8.20
CA ARG A 209 14.36 -7.12 -7.11
C ARG A 209 15.76 -7.04 -7.66
N PHE A 210 16.59 -6.25 -7.01
CA PHE A 210 17.98 -5.98 -7.39
C PHE A 210 18.75 -5.41 -6.21
N THR A 211 20.07 -5.48 -6.29
CA THR A 211 20.98 -4.82 -5.36
C THR A 211 21.16 -3.34 -5.67
N GLY A 212 21.58 -2.53 -4.70
CA GLY A 212 21.95 -1.14 -4.95
C GLY A 212 23.05 -1.01 -6.01
N ARG A 213 24.00 -1.95 -6.02
CA ARG A 213 25.07 -2.04 -7.02
C ARG A 213 24.55 -2.29 -8.44
N GLU A 214 23.61 -3.23 -8.59
CA GLU A 214 22.96 -3.49 -9.88
C GLU A 214 22.18 -2.26 -10.37
N LEU A 215 21.43 -1.59 -9.49
CA LEU A 215 20.73 -0.36 -9.88
C LEU A 215 21.70 0.73 -10.36
N ARG A 216 22.79 0.97 -9.63
CA ARG A 216 23.82 1.97 -9.98
C ARG A 216 24.55 1.65 -11.29
N HIS A 217 24.58 0.39 -11.71
CA HIS A 217 25.15 0.02 -13.00
C HIS A 217 24.35 0.62 -14.16
N TYR A 218 23.01 0.65 -14.05
CA TYR A 218 22.11 1.15 -15.09
C TYR A 218 21.68 2.62 -14.88
N LEU A 219 21.64 3.10 -13.64
CA LEU A 219 21.16 4.43 -13.30
C LEU A 219 22.22 5.51 -13.62
N PRO A 220 21.89 6.53 -14.44
CA PRO A 220 22.80 7.65 -14.66
C PRO A 220 23.11 8.39 -13.37
N ARG A 221 24.39 8.69 -13.10
CA ARG A 221 24.84 9.34 -11.84
C ARG A 221 24.07 10.61 -11.47
N ARG A 222 23.65 11.41 -12.45
CA ARG A 222 22.86 12.64 -12.24
C ARG A 222 21.43 12.39 -11.70
N LEU A 223 20.98 11.15 -11.72
CA LEU A 223 19.67 10.69 -11.24
C LEU A 223 19.79 9.85 -9.96
N GLU A 224 21.00 9.70 -9.42
CA GLU A 224 21.20 9.05 -8.13
C GLU A 224 20.51 9.88 -7.02
N PRO A 225 19.76 9.24 -6.10
CA PRO A 225 19.12 9.97 -5.02
C PRO A 225 20.17 10.54 -4.06
N PRO A 226 20.01 11.80 -3.60
CA PRO A 226 20.71 12.20 -2.39
C PRO A 226 20.18 11.40 -1.20
N PRO A 227 20.96 11.24 -0.12
CA PRO A 227 20.43 10.72 1.15
C PRO A 227 19.25 11.59 1.61
N ILE A 228 18.10 10.97 1.85
CA ILE A 228 16.90 11.67 2.32
C ILE A 228 16.80 11.50 3.83
N ARG A 229 16.65 12.62 4.53
CA ARG A 229 16.33 12.60 5.96
C ARG A 229 14.84 12.80 6.13
N VAL A 230 14.15 11.76 6.62
CA VAL A 230 12.75 11.87 7.04
C VAL A 230 12.70 11.65 8.54
N GLU A 231 12.27 12.69 9.26
CA GLU A 231 12.35 12.77 10.72
C GLU A 231 13.78 12.50 11.26
N LYS A 232 13.98 11.38 11.95
CA LYS A 232 15.25 10.95 12.55
C LYS A 232 15.93 9.84 11.74
N ILE A 233 15.34 9.41 10.62
CA ILE A 233 15.84 8.31 9.79
C ILE A 233 16.48 8.91 8.53
N VAL A 234 17.71 8.50 8.26
CA VAL A 234 18.40 8.80 7.00
C VAL A 234 18.28 7.58 6.11
N ARG A 235 17.70 7.75 4.92
CA ARG A 235 17.53 6.71 3.92
C ARG A 235 18.43 6.98 2.73
N ARG A 236 19.08 5.91 2.27
CA ARG A 236 19.99 5.91 1.12
C ARG A 236 20.02 4.51 0.51
N LEU A 237 20.51 4.43 -0.72
CA LEU A 237 20.79 3.15 -1.37
C LEU A 237 22.19 2.67 -0.96
N ASP A 238 22.26 1.49 -0.35
CA ASP A 238 23.50 0.77 -0.03
C ASP A 238 23.76 -0.27 -1.15
N ASP A 239 25.02 -0.43 -1.56
CA ASP A 239 25.36 -1.27 -2.73
C ASP A 239 24.96 -2.73 -2.57
N ASP A 240 25.12 -3.28 -1.37
CA ASP A 240 24.97 -4.72 -1.12
C ASP A 240 23.55 -5.10 -0.62
N ALA A 241 22.69 -4.10 -0.35
CA ALA A 241 21.32 -4.33 0.06
C ALA A 241 20.44 -4.70 -1.13
N SER A 242 19.53 -5.67 -0.93
CA SER A 242 18.54 -6.09 -1.93
C SER A 242 17.26 -5.29 -1.78
N TYR A 243 16.96 -4.47 -2.78
CA TYR A 243 15.78 -3.61 -2.82
C TYR A 243 14.64 -4.25 -3.63
N VAL A 244 13.42 -3.87 -3.27
CA VAL A 244 12.22 -4.15 -4.06
C VAL A 244 11.83 -2.87 -4.79
N ALA A 245 11.41 -3.02 -6.04
CA ALA A 245 10.75 -1.97 -6.79
C ALA A 245 9.42 -2.45 -7.35
N VAL A 246 8.50 -1.52 -7.62
CA VAL A 246 7.28 -1.80 -8.35
C VAL A 246 7.19 -0.88 -9.57
N VAL A 247 6.80 -1.45 -10.69
CA VAL A 247 6.66 -0.72 -11.95
C VAL A 247 5.19 -0.45 -12.24
N TYR A 248 4.87 0.80 -12.54
CA TYR A 248 3.51 1.26 -12.81
C TYR A 248 3.44 1.98 -14.16
N GLU A 249 2.21 2.19 -14.63
CA GLU A 249 1.98 3.18 -15.69
C GLU A 249 2.48 4.56 -15.25
N PHE A 250 2.98 5.32 -16.23
CA PHE A 250 3.19 6.75 -16.07
C PHE A 250 1.85 7.45 -16.22
N VAL A 251 1.41 8.14 -15.16
CA VAL A 251 0.23 9.01 -15.19
C VAL A 251 0.75 10.43 -15.41
N ASP A 252 0.34 11.06 -16.51
CA ASP A 252 0.69 12.45 -16.81
C ASP A 252 0.23 13.39 -15.70
N GLU A 253 0.98 14.47 -15.50
CA GLU A 253 0.54 15.56 -14.64
C GLU A 253 -0.77 16.14 -15.18
N GLY A 254 -1.72 16.40 -14.29
CA GLY A 254 -3.03 16.90 -14.65
C GLY A 254 -3.89 17.12 -13.41
N ASP A 255 -4.83 18.05 -13.54
CA ASP A 255 -5.72 18.41 -12.45
C ASP A 255 -6.59 17.21 -12.05
N ASN A 256 -6.84 17.09 -10.76
CA ASN A 256 -7.78 16.10 -10.26
C ASN A 256 -9.22 16.56 -10.54
N ASP A 257 -10.08 15.65 -10.99
CA ASP A 257 -11.51 15.89 -11.06
C ASP A 257 -12.19 15.39 -9.78
N TYR A 258 -13.02 16.22 -9.16
CA TYR A 258 -13.69 15.91 -7.90
C TYR A 258 -14.52 14.63 -8.00
N SER A 259 -15.27 14.44 -9.09
CA SER A 259 -16.17 13.29 -9.22
C SER A 259 -15.41 11.97 -9.39
N THR A 260 -14.28 12.02 -10.09
CA THR A 260 -13.37 10.91 -10.29
C THR A 260 -12.71 10.51 -8.97
N VAL A 261 -12.14 11.47 -8.25
CA VAL A 261 -11.53 11.24 -6.93
C VAL A 261 -12.56 10.68 -5.95
N LYS A 262 -13.76 11.26 -5.91
CA LYS A 262 -14.86 10.78 -5.06
C LYS A 262 -15.16 9.31 -5.33
N SER A 263 -15.26 8.91 -6.59
CA SER A 263 -15.56 7.53 -6.99
C SER A 263 -14.46 6.56 -6.52
N VAL A 264 -13.18 6.95 -6.59
CA VAL A 264 -12.07 6.15 -6.07
C VAL A 264 -12.15 6.02 -4.54
N LEU A 265 -12.36 7.13 -3.82
CA LEU A 265 -12.47 7.13 -2.35
C LEU A 265 -13.65 6.28 -1.85
N GLU A 266 -14.82 6.41 -2.48
CA GLU A 266 -16.01 5.60 -2.16
C GLU A 266 -15.75 4.11 -2.40
N PHE A 267 -15.12 3.76 -3.52
CA PHE A 267 -14.73 2.38 -3.78
C PHE A 267 -13.78 1.85 -2.70
N LEU A 268 -12.72 2.58 -2.36
CA LEU A 268 -11.75 2.17 -1.35
C LEU A 268 -12.40 1.94 0.03
N TRP A 269 -13.30 2.84 0.44
CA TRP A 269 -14.10 2.68 1.66
C TRP A 269 -14.97 1.41 1.62
N HIS A 270 -15.73 1.22 0.54
CA HIS A 270 -16.56 0.03 0.38
C HIS A 270 -15.73 -1.26 0.32
N ALA A 271 -14.55 -1.25 -0.31
CA ALA A 271 -13.64 -2.40 -0.37
C ALA A 271 -12.93 -2.70 0.96
N GLY A 272 -13.10 -1.84 1.98
CA GLY A 272 -12.60 -2.06 3.34
C GLY A 272 -11.30 -1.32 3.68
N PHE A 273 -10.71 -0.58 2.74
CA PHE A 273 -9.47 0.14 2.99
C PHE A 273 -9.71 1.30 3.95
N SER A 274 -8.85 1.45 4.95
CA SER A 274 -8.73 2.68 5.73
C SER A 274 -7.60 3.53 5.16
N HIS A 275 -7.67 4.85 5.28
CA HIS A 275 -6.59 5.72 4.87
C HIS A 275 -5.44 5.76 5.90
N ALA A 276 -4.24 6.10 5.41
CA ALA A 276 -3.10 6.49 6.21
C ALA A 276 -3.38 7.83 6.93
N ASP A 277 -2.50 8.23 7.84
CA ASP A 277 -2.71 9.42 8.68
C ASP A 277 -2.88 10.72 7.89
N VAL A 278 -2.24 10.85 6.72
CA VAL A 278 -2.38 11.99 5.82
C VAL A 278 -2.43 11.46 4.38
N THR A 279 -3.53 11.70 3.66
CA THR A 279 -3.57 11.57 2.21
C THR A 279 -3.15 12.90 1.60
N LEU A 280 -2.04 12.92 0.88
CA LEU A 280 -1.49 14.15 0.33
C LEU A 280 -2.05 14.42 -1.07
N PRO A 281 -2.39 15.69 -1.42
CA PRO A 281 -2.72 16.07 -2.80
C PRO A 281 -1.70 15.58 -3.83
N ALA A 282 -0.41 15.60 -3.46
CA ALA A 282 0.70 15.15 -4.30
C ALA A 282 0.64 13.65 -4.68
N ASN A 283 -0.12 12.84 -3.93
CA ASN A 283 -0.32 11.42 -4.22
C ASN A 283 -1.46 11.18 -5.24
N TRP A 284 -2.06 12.23 -5.78
CA TRP A 284 -3.12 12.17 -6.78
C TRP A 284 -2.72 12.91 -8.05
N LYS A 285 -2.82 12.22 -9.19
CA LYS A 285 -2.56 12.80 -10.52
C LYS A 285 -3.68 12.41 -11.46
N ASN A 286 -4.30 13.40 -12.11
CA ASN A 286 -5.36 13.17 -13.09
C ASN A 286 -6.45 12.18 -12.58
N GLY A 287 -6.87 12.36 -11.32
CA GLY A 287 -7.89 11.54 -10.66
C GLY A 287 -7.42 10.14 -10.21
N VAL A 288 -6.14 9.81 -10.33
CA VAL A 288 -5.57 8.50 -9.96
C VAL A 288 -4.70 8.64 -8.71
N LEU A 289 -4.95 7.78 -7.71
CA LEU A 289 -4.06 7.61 -6.56
C LEU A 289 -2.77 6.90 -7.01
N ILE A 290 -1.64 7.59 -6.92
CA ILE A 290 -0.34 7.08 -7.40
C ILE A 290 0.51 6.44 -6.31
N ASP A 291 0.28 6.77 -5.03
CA ASP A 291 0.92 6.11 -3.90
C ASP A 291 -0.08 5.20 -3.18
N LEU A 292 0.13 3.89 -3.26
CA LEU A 292 -0.81 2.91 -2.68
C LEU A 292 -0.51 2.63 -1.20
N SER A 293 0.52 3.24 -0.61
CA SER A 293 0.78 3.18 0.83
C SER A 293 -0.18 4.07 1.63
N ASP A 294 -0.86 4.99 0.95
CA ASP A 294 -1.90 5.88 1.51
C ASP A 294 -3.16 5.13 1.93
N ILE A 295 -3.33 3.89 1.47
CA ILE A 295 -4.43 3.01 1.83
C ILE A 295 -3.90 1.81 2.61
N VAL A 296 -4.71 1.28 3.50
CA VAL A 296 -4.34 0.13 4.33
C VAL A 296 -5.48 -0.88 4.28
N MET A 297 -5.18 -2.11 3.86
CA MET A 297 -6.17 -3.19 3.80
C MET A 297 -6.64 -3.64 5.21
N PRO A 298 -7.87 -4.12 5.36
CA PRO A 298 -8.40 -4.68 6.61
C PRO A 298 -7.45 -5.69 7.26
N GLY A 299 -7.01 -5.37 8.48
CA GLY A 299 -6.14 -6.24 9.26
C GLY A 299 -4.65 -6.11 8.97
N ALA A 300 -4.21 -5.27 8.03
CA ALA A 300 -2.80 -4.91 7.90
C ALA A 300 -2.35 -3.94 9.00
N ILE A 301 -1.03 -3.78 9.12
CA ILE A 301 -0.40 -2.85 10.07
C ILE A 301 -0.78 -1.41 9.68
N GLY A 302 -1.38 -0.69 10.62
CA GLY A 302 -1.81 0.70 10.42
C GLY A 302 -3.28 0.87 10.03
N TRP A 303 -4.04 -0.22 9.83
CA TRP A 303 -5.48 -0.11 9.60
C TRP A 303 -6.16 0.51 10.82
N SER A 304 -7.04 1.49 10.63
CA SER A 304 -7.66 2.22 11.73
C SER A 304 -9.13 2.49 11.49
N LYS A 305 -9.97 2.14 12.47
CA LYS A 305 -11.40 2.48 12.46
C LYS A 305 -11.63 4.00 12.38
N ARG A 306 -10.73 4.81 12.97
CA ARG A 306 -10.83 6.28 12.94
C ARG A 306 -10.62 6.86 11.53
N ARG A 307 -9.96 6.11 10.65
CA ARG A 307 -9.64 6.49 9.27
C ARG A 307 -10.37 5.61 8.26
N TYR A 308 -11.42 4.94 8.70
CA TYR A 308 -12.26 4.09 7.89
C TYR A 308 -13.65 4.72 7.80
N GLY A 309 -14.02 5.21 6.62
CA GLY A 309 -15.26 5.94 6.38
C GLY A 309 -15.23 6.70 5.06
N ILE A 310 -16.32 7.41 4.77
CA ILE A 310 -16.39 8.36 3.67
C ILE A 310 -15.39 9.48 3.92
N ILE A 311 -14.61 9.81 2.90
CA ILE A 311 -13.71 10.95 2.89
C ILE A 311 -14.25 11.98 1.91
N ASP A 312 -14.34 13.23 2.36
CA ASP A 312 -14.62 14.36 1.48
C ASP A 312 -13.42 14.55 0.53
N PRO A 313 -13.61 14.42 -0.80
CA PRO A 313 -12.56 14.64 -1.79
C PRO A 313 -11.86 15.99 -1.65
N ASN A 314 -12.51 17.01 -1.08
CA ASN A 314 -11.93 18.34 -0.86
C ASN A 314 -10.57 18.31 -0.13
N ILE A 315 -10.29 17.28 0.69
CA ILE A 315 -8.98 17.11 1.33
C ILE A 315 -7.81 16.98 0.33
N ILE A 316 -8.09 16.52 -0.90
CA ILE A 316 -7.10 16.36 -1.98
C ILE A 316 -6.93 17.66 -2.79
N PHE A 317 -7.85 18.62 -2.63
CA PHE A 317 -7.84 19.91 -3.33
C PHE A 317 -7.32 21.06 -2.46
N GLN A 318 -7.11 20.83 -1.16
CA GLN A 318 -6.59 21.80 -0.23
C GLN A 318 -5.05 21.73 -0.22
N ASN A 319 -4.41 22.78 -0.72
CA ASN A 319 -2.96 22.97 -0.67
C ASN A 319 -2.50 23.54 0.67
#